data_AF-A0A3D3G5Y3-F1
#
_entry.id   AF-A0A3D3G5Y3-F1
#
_cell.length_a   1.000
_cell.length_b   1.000
_cell.length_c   1.000
_cell.angle_alpha   90.00
_cell.angle_beta   90.00
_cell.angle_gamma   90.00
#
_symmetry.space_group_name_H-M   'P 1'
#
loop_
_entity.id
_entity.type
_entity.pdbx_description
1 polymer ?
#
loop_
_entity_poly.entity_id
_entity_poly.type
_entity_poly.pdbx_seq_one_letter_code
_entity_poly.pdbx_strand_id
1 'polypeptide(L)'
;MSNIQLFQDAFVVDFPAEIADQVLGRMQALYGEMFDKKYGNITPAELQFTVCTVLNGLKPAELRRGLERMNSEKWCPSLPEFRSWCVHDGDWWTAEQAWAKALNFEADPTNKITTLAKRALDEVQHIINVEGQKAAHRAFKDIYED
;
A
#
# COMPACT_ATOMS: atom_id res chain seq x y z
N MET A 1 -22.25 24.81 12.50
CA MET A 1 -21.43 24.52 11.30
C MET A 1 -22.39 24.15 10.19
N SER A 2 -22.42 24.92 9.10
CA SER A 2 -23.36 24.67 8.00
C SER A 2 -22.91 23.44 7.20
N ASN A 3 -23.84 22.56 6.82
CA ASN A 3 -23.56 21.33 6.05
C ASN A 3 -22.66 21.58 4.81
N ILE A 4 -22.76 22.76 4.19
CA ILE A 4 -21.93 23.18 3.05
C ILE A 4 -20.43 23.16 3.36
N GLN A 5 -20.00 23.53 4.58
CA GLN A 5 -18.59 23.51 4.97
C GLN A 5 -18.04 22.09 5.09
N LEU A 6 -18.84 21.15 5.62
CA LEU A 6 -18.46 19.73 5.72
C LEU A 6 -18.25 19.10 4.33
N PHE A 7 -19.03 19.50 3.33
CA PHE A 7 -18.82 19.05 1.95
C PHE A 7 -17.62 19.72 1.29
N GLN A 8 -17.29 20.96 1.64
CA GLN A 8 -16.07 21.64 1.14
C GLN A 8 -14.79 20.97 1.65
N ASP A 9 -14.77 20.51 2.91
CA ASP A 9 -13.66 19.72 3.47
C ASP A 9 -13.41 18.42 2.70
N ALA A 10 -14.46 17.78 2.16
CA ALA A 10 -14.31 16.56 1.34
C ALA A 10 -13.57 16.80 0.00
N PHE A 11 -13.45 18.06 -0.45
CA PHE A 11 -12.71 18.45 -1.65
C PHE A 11 -11.36 19.10 -1.34
N VAL A 12 -10.94 19.15 -0.07
CA VAL A 12 -9.61 19.64 0.29
C VAL A 12 -8.56 18.65 -0.19
N VAL A 13 -7.81 19.07 -1.20
CA VAL A 13 -6.69 18.32 -1.76
C VAL A 13 -5.40 18.96 -1.27
N ASP A 14 -4.71 18.30 -0.34
CA ASP A 14 -3.42 18.75 0.21
C ASP A 14 -2.23 18.08 -0.50
N PHE A 15 -2.52 17.26 -1.52
CA PHE A 15 -1.49 16.53 -2.25
C PHE A 15 -0.64 17.47 -3.12
N PRO A 16 0.71 17.38 -3.08
CA PRO A 16 1.56 18.29 -3.84
C PRO A 16 1.46 18.03 -5.35
N ALA A 17 1.19 19.08 -6.12
CA ALA A 17 1.08 19.03 -7.58
C ALA A 17 2.36 18.53 -8.27
N GLU A 18 3.53 18.89 -7.73
CA GLU A 18 4.83 18.42 -8.24
C GLU A 18 5.00 16.90 -8.15
N ILE A 19 4.41 16.27 -7.12
CA ILE A 19 4.45 14.82 -6.95
C ILE A 19 3.49 14.15 -7.93
N ALA A 20 2.32 14.77 -8.17
CA ALA A 20 1.39 14.29 -9.19
C ALA A 20 2.02 14.30 -10.59
N ASP A 21 2.72 15.37 -10.96
CA ASP A 21 3.49 15.42 -12.22
C ASP A 21 4.57 14.35 -12.30
N GLN A 22 5.29 14.09 -11.21
CA GLN A 22 6.31 13.03 -11.19
C GLN A 22 5.69 11.64 -11.41
N VAL A 23 4.51 11.37 -10.83
CA VAL A 23 3.79 10.11 -11.03
C VAL A 23 3.32 9.99 -12.49
N LEU A 24 2.72 11.05 -13.04
CA LEU A 24 2.26 11.10 -14.42
C LEU A 24 3.40 10.93 -15.41
N GLY A 25 4.50 11.66 -15.23
CA GLY A 25 5.69 11.55 -16.07
C GLY A 25 6.28 10.15 -16.05
N ARG A 26 6.24 9.47 -14.90
CA ARG A 26 6.70 8.08 -14.80
C ARG A 26 5.75 7.09 -15.46
N MET A 27 4.43 7.29 -15.35
CA MET A 27 3.44 6.52 -16.11
C MET A 27 3.64 6.69 -17.61
N GLN A 28 3.83 7.93 -18.07
CA GLN A 28 4.06 8.22 -19.48
C GLN A 28 5.37 7.60 -19.98
N ALA A 29 6.45 7.63 -19.19
CA ALA A 29 7.73 7.01 -19.55
C ALA A 29 7.65 5.48 -19.66
N LEU A 30 6.84 4.83 -18.81
CA LEU A 30 6.69 3.37 -18.81
C LEU A 30 5.74 2.86 -19.89
N TYR A 31 4.64 3.58 -20.12
CA TYR A 31 3.53 3.09 -20.93
C TYR A 31 3.33 3.81 -22.26
N GLY A 32 3.98 4.97 -22.46
CA GLY A 32 3.99 5.73 -23.71
C GLY A 32 2.62 5.88 -24.36
N GLU A 33 2.44 5.27 -25.53
CA GLU A 33 1.21 5.31 -26.31
C GLU A 33 -0.05 4.87 -25.53
N MET A 34 0.08 3.96 -24.57
CA MET A 34 -1.06 3.54 -23.73
C MET A 34 -1.52 4.64 -22.79
N PHE A 35 -0.59 5.46 -22.30
CA PHE A 35 -0.90 6.62 -21.47
C PHE A 35 -1.62 7.68 -22.30
N ASP A 36 -1.10 8.01 -23.49
CA ASP A 36 -1.71 8.98 -24.40
C ASP A 36 -3.11 8.53 -24.86
N LYS A 37 -3.30 7.22 -25.08
CA LYS A 37 -4.62 6.67 -25.43
C LYS A 37 -5.66 6.84 -24.30
N LYS A 38 -5.24 6.77 -23.03
CA LYS A 38 -6.13 6.92 -21.88
C LYS A 38 -6.36 8.38 -21.49
N TYR A 39 -5.30 9.19 -21.49
CA TYR A 39 -5.30 10.53 -20.89
C TYR A 39 -5.07 11.66 -21.91
N GLY A 40 -4.76 11.36 -23.17
CA GLY A 40 -4.43 12.37 -24.20
C GLY A 40 -5.58 13.30 -24.59
N ASN A 41 -6.82 12.99 -24.20
CA ASN A 41 -7.98 13.88 -24.37
C ASN A 41 -8.22 14.80 -23.17
N ILE A 42 -7.45 14.67 -22.09
CA ILE A 42 -7.58 15.44 -20.85
C ILE A 42 -6.46 16.49 -20.84
N THR A 43 -6.76 17.72 -20.42
CA THR A 43 -5.72 18.74 -20.32
C THR A 43 -4.72 18.38 -19.22
N PRO A 44 -3.43 18.75 -19.34
CA PRO A 44 -2.43 18.45 -18.32
C PRO A 44 -2.81 18.98 -16.91
N ALA A 45 -3.44 20.16 -16.87
CA ALA A 45 -3.90 20.77 -15.62
C ALA A 45 -5.05 19.97 -14.96
N GLU A 46 -6.03 19.51 -15.74
CA GLU A 46 -7.12 18.68 -15.23
C GLU A 46 -6.62 17.30 -14.80
N LEU A 47 -5.68 16.72 -15.56
CA LEU A 47 -5.09 15.44 -15.23
C LEU A 47 -4.28 15.50 -13.93
N GLN A 48 -3.46 16.54 -13.77
CA GLN A 48 -2.70 16.80 -12.54
C GLN A 48 -3.64 16.97 -11.35
N PHE A 49 -4.69 17.79 -11.47
CA PHE A 49 -5.67 17.96 -10.40
C PHE A 49 -6.39 16.66 -10.05
N THR A 50 -6.72 15.85 -11.05
CA THR A 50 -7.34 14.53 -10.85
C THR A 50 -6.39 13.60 -10.09
N VAL A 51 -5.11 13.58 -10.44
CA VAL A 51 -4.09 12.79 -9.72
C VAL A 51 -3.94 13.28 -8.30
N CYS A 52 -3.84 14.58 -8.05
CA CYS A 52 -3.77 15.12 -6.70
C CYS A 52 -4.98 14.68 -5.87
N THR A 53 -6.19 14.73 -6.44
CA THR A 53 -7.42 14.28 -5.79
C THR A 53 -7.38 12.77 -5.49
N VAL A 54 -6.95 11.97 -6.46
CA VAL A 54 -6.89 10.51 -6.35
C VAL A 54 -5.75 10.03 -5.45
N LEU A 55 -4.67 10.80 -5.29
CA LEU A 55 -3.56 10.47 -4.38
C LEU A 55 -3.67 11.20 -3.04
N ASN A 56 -4.70 12.02 -2.87
CA ASN A 56 -4.94 12.75 -1.63
C ASN A 56 -5.08 11.79 -0.44
N GLY A 57 -4.35 12.11 0.63
CA GLY A 57 -4.29 11.32 1.85
C GLY A 57 -3.32 10.13 1.82
N LEU A 58 -2.60 9.88 0.72
CA LEU A 58 -1.57 8.84 0.67
C LEU A 58 -0.29 9.26 1.41
N LYS A 59 0.29 8.32 2.15
CA LYS A 59 1.60 8.49 2.76
C LYS A 59 2.71 8.29 1.72
N PRO A 60 3.90 8.89 1.92
CA PRO A 60 5.03 8.70 1.01
C PRO A 60 5.42 7.22 0.79
N ALA A 61 5.28 6.38 1.83
CA ALA A 61 5.56 4.96 1.74
C ALA A 61 4.55 4.19 0.86
N GLU A 62 3.27 4.55 0.92
CA GLU A 62 2.19 3.99 0.10
C GLU A 62 2.40 4.36 -1.38
N LEU A 63 2.74 5.65 -1.63
CA LEU A 63 3.05 6.11 -2.97
C LEU A 63 4.24 5.36 -3.58
N ARG A 64 5.33 5.22 -2.82
CA ARG A 64 6.52 4.49 -3.27
C ARG A 64 6.20 3.04 -3.65
N ARG A 65 5.34 2.36 -2.87
CA ARG A 65 4.91 0.99 -3.16
C ARG A 65 4.12 0.89 -4.47
N GLY A 66 3.20 1.81 -4.71
CA GLY A 66 2.49 1.91 -5.99
C GLY A 66 3.45 2.13 -7.17
N LEU A 67 4.46 2.99 -6.98
CA LEU A 67 5.51 3.23 -7.98
C LEU A 67 6.40 2.00 -8.22
N GLU A 68 6.72 1.22 -7.18
CA GLU A 68 7.50 -0.02 -7.30
C GLU A 68 6.72 -1.07 -8.12
N ARG A 69 5.43 -1.28 -7.80
CA ARG A 69 4.55 -2.20 -8.51
C ARG A 69 4.33 -1.81 -9.97
N MET A 70 4.25 -0.51 -10.25
CA MET A 70 4.13 0.01 -11.60
C MET A 70 5.29 -0.42 -12.52
N ASN A 71 6.50 -0.62 -11.99
CA ASN A 71 7.63 -1.08 -12.82
C ASN A 71 7.51 -2.58 -13.21
N SER A 72 6.66 -3.35 -12.53
CA SER A 72 6.44 -4.78 -12.82
C SER A 72 5.23 -5.04 -13.71
N GLU A 73 4.34 -4.05 -13.87
CA GLU A 73 3.08 -4.23 -14.58
C GLU A 73 3.23 -3.96 -16.08
N LYS A 74 2.57 -4.77 -16.92
CA LYS A 74 2.70 -4.71 -18.39
C LYS A 74 1.78 -3.70 -19.06
N TRP A 75 0.81 -3.16 -18.32
CA TRP A 75 -0.24 -2.29 -18.85
C TRP A 75 -0.41 -1.04 -17.99
N CYS A 76 -0.90 0.05 -18.62
CA CYS A 76 -1.05 1.34 -17.96
C CYS A 76 -2.24 1.34 -16.98
N PRO A 77 -2.02 1.51 -15.66
CA PRO A 77 -3.11 1.60 -14.69
C PRO A 77 -4.00 2.81 -14.92
N SER A 78 -5.28 2.70 -14.56
CA SER A 78 -6.08 3.90 -14.28
C SER A 78 -5.65 4.55 -12.96
N LEU A 79 -5.92 5.85 -12.78
CA LEU A 79 -5.60 6.54 -11.52
C LEU A 79 -6.19 5.83 -10.27
N PRO A 80 -7.45 5.36 -10.26
CA PRO A 80 -7.99 4.59 -9.14
C PRO A 80 -7.29 3.25 -8.91
N GLU A 81 -6.86 2.56 -9.97
CA GLU A 81 -6.08 1.33 -9.86
C GLU A 81 -4.69 1.58 -9.29
N PHE A 82 -4.03 2.66 -9.71
CA PHE A 82 -2.76 3.07 -9.13
C PHE A 82 -2.94 3.43 -7.64
N ARG A 83 -4.02 4.13 -7.28
CA ARG A 83 -4.36 4.37 -5.86
C ARG A 83 -4.53 3.05 -5.11
N SER A 84 -5.22 2.06 -5.67
CA SER A 84 -5.37 0.76 -5.00
C SER A 84 -4.04 0.05 -4.81
N TRP A 85 -3.07 0.23 -5.72
CA TRP A 85 -1.70 -0.27 -5.57
C TRP A 85 -0.94 0.44 -4.45
N CYS A 86 -1.16 1.75 -4.28
CA CYS A 86 -0.60 2.51 -3.17
C CYS A 86 -1.22 2.12 -1.83
N VAL A 87 -2.55 1.96 -1.79
CA VAL A 87 -3.35 1.62 -0.61
C VAL A 87 -3.52 0.11 -0.49
N HIS A 88 -2.55 -0.69 -0.97
CA HIS A 88 -2.65 -2.14 -0.84
C HIS A 88 -2.97 -2.49 0.62
N ASP A 89 -4.16 -3.08 0.83
CA ASP A 89 -4.77 -3.41 2.11
C ASP A 89 -3.69 -3.67 3.16
N GLY A 90 -3.65 -2.81 4.19
CA GLY A 90 -2.61 -2.75 5.20
C GLY A 90 -2.47 -3.98 6.11
N ASP A 91 -2.88 -5.17 5.65
CA ASP A 91 -2.93 -6.41 6.42
C ASP A 91 -1.83 -7.42 6.06
N TRP A 92 -0.96 -7.13 5.08
CA TRP A 92 0.28 -7.90 4.91
C TRP A 92 1.49 -7.10 5.38
N TRP A 93 1.74 -7.25 6.68
CA TRP A 93 3.08 -7.08 7.26
C TRP A 93 4.08 -7.94 6.49
N THR A 94 5.34 -7.51 6.40
CA THR A 94 6.39 -8.44 5.96
C THR A 94 6.52 -9.58 6.96
N ALA A 95 7.02 -10.75 6.56
CA ALA A 95 7.19 -11.88 7.48
C ALA A 95 7.95 -11.49 8.76
N GLU A 96 8.96 -10.61 8.66
CA GLU A 96 9.70 -10.09 9.82
C GLU A 96 8.86 -9.16 10.71
N GLN A 97 8.05 -8.28 10.11
CA GLN A 97 7.13 -7.42 10.86
C GLN A 97 6.02 -8.24 11.52
N ALA A 98 5.50 -9.24 10.82
CA ALA A 98 4.50 -10.16 11.33
C ALA A 98 5.04 -10.98 12.49
N TRP A 99 6.26 -11.49 12.38
CA TRP A 99 6.94 -12.19 13.46
C TRP A 99 7.14 -11.30 14.69
N ALA A 100 7.68 -10.09 14.51
CA ALA A 100 7.88 -9.16 15.62
C ALA A 100 6.56 -8.80 16.31
N LYS A 101 5.47 -8.59 15.55
CA LYS A 101 4.15 -8.32 16.11
C LYS A 101 3.51 -9.53 16.76
N ALA A 102 3.75 -10.73 16.23
CA ALA A 102 3.33 -11.99 16.81
C ALA A 102 3.97 -12.24 18.18
N LEU A 103 5.28 -12.00 18.31
CA LEU A 103 5.96 -12.09 19.60
C LEU A 103 5.47 -11.04 20.61
N ASN A 104 5.19 -9.82 20.15
CA ASN A 104 4.60 -8.78 21.01
C ASN A 104 3.17 -9.13 21.46
N PHE A 105 2.41 -9.85 20.63
CA PHE A 105 1.09 -10.38 20.99
C PHE A 105 1.19 -11.54 21.99
N GLU A 106 2.19 -12.42 21.84
CA GLU A 106 2.45 -13.50 22.80
C GLU A 106 2.83 -12.93 24.19
N ALA A 107 3.66 -11.88 24.21
CA ALA A 107 4.07 -11.22 25.44
C ALA A 107 2.94 -10.40 26.09
N ASP A 108 2.10 -9.76 25.27
CA ASP A 108 0.95 -8.98 25.70
C ASP A 108 -0.25 -9.15 24.73
N PRO A 109 -1.30 -9.87 25.15
CA PRO A 109 -2.45 -10.18 24.30
C PRO A 109 -3.37 -8.98 24.01
N THR A 110 -3.08 -7.80 24.56
CA THR A 110 -3.77 -6.55 24.20
C THR A 110 -3.26 -5.94 22.90
N ASN A 111 -2.10 -6.38 22.41
CA ASN A 111 -1.55 -5.93 21.13
C ASN A 111 -2.40 -6.42 19.95
N LYS A 112 -2.55 -5.59 18.92
CA LYS A 112 -3.26 -5.98 17.71
C LYS A 112 -2.35 -6.84 16.83
N ILE A 113 -2.86 -7.99 16.38
CA ILE A 113 -2.23 -8.92 15.45
C ILE A 113 -3.17 -9.21 14.27
N THR A 114 -2.65 -9.40 13.07
CA THR A 114 -3.45 -9.80 11.90
C THR A 114 -3.85 -11.27 12.00
N THR A 115 -4.96 -11.64 11.38
CA THR A 115 -5.47 -13.02 11.41
C THR A 115 -4.48 -14.02 10.80
N LEU A 116 -3.75 -13.60 9.76
CA LEU A 116 -2.71 -14.42 9.13
C LEU A 116 -1.49 -14.59 10.05
N ALA A 117 -0.98 -13.51 10.65
CA ALA A 117 0.16 -13.58 11.57
C ALA A 117 -0.18 -14.41 12.82
N LYS A 118 -1.43 -14.36 13.28
CA LYS A 118 -1.89 -15.21 14.38
C LYS A 118 -1.90 -16.70 14.01
N ARG A 119 -2.44 -17.06 12.84
CA ARG A 119 -2.40 -18.46 12.37
C ARG A 119 -0.98 -18.98 12.24
N ALA A 120 -0.10 -18.20 11.60
CA ALA A 120 1.30 -18.57 11.48
C ALA A 120 1.99 -18.71 12.85
N LEU A 121 1.64 -17.87 13.83
CA LEU A 121 2.15 -17.98 15.20
C LEU A 121 1.67 -19.26 15.89
N ASP A 122 0.36 -19.55 15.83
CA ASP A 122 -0.23 -20.75 16.43
C ASP A 122 0.42 -22.04 15.88
N GLU A 123 0.76 -22.09 14.59
CA GLU A 123 1.44 -23.25 13.98
C GLU A 123 2.89 -23.41 14.44
N VAL A 124 3.63 -22.30 14.61
CA VAL A 124 5.03 -22.36 15.05
C VAL A 124 5.21 -22.34 16.57
N GLN A 125 4.13 -22.12 17.35
CA GLN A 125 4.16 -22.09 18.81
C GLN A 125 4.76 -23.38 19.39
N HIS A 126 4.46 -24.54 18.78
CA HIS A 126 5.06 -25.81 19.19
C HIS A 126 6.57 -25.85 18.89
N ILE A 127 6.99 -25.27 17.76
CA ILE A 127 8.39 -25.26 17.30
C ILE A 127 9.23 -24.37 18.21
N ILE A 128 8.67 -23.24 18.67
CA ILE A 128 9.32 -22.34 19.65
C ILE A 128 9.71 -23.12 20.90
N ASN A 129 8.82 -23.98 21.40
CA ASN A 129 9.01 -24.72 22.64
C ASN A 129 9.93 -25.94 22.51
N VAL A 130 10.04 -26.54 21.31
CA VAL A 130 10.78 -27.79 21.09
C VAL A 130 12.16 -27.56 20.47
N GLU A 131 12.25 -26.69 19.45
CA GLU A 131 13.45 -26.51 18.62
C GLU A 131 14.09 -25.12 18.79
N GLY A 132 13.37 -24.19 19.44
CA GLY A 132 13.84 -22.85 19.77
C GLY A 132 13.48 -21.78 18.74
N GLN A 133 13.61 -20.51 19.13
CA GLN A 133 13.10 -19.37 18.37
C GLN A 133 13.66 -19.22 16.95
N LYS A 134 14.90 -19.65 16.69
CA LYS A 134 15.50 -19.57 15.34
C LYS A 134 14.81 -20.48 14.33
N ALA A 135 14.45 -21.70 14.73
CA ALA A 135 13.74 -22.64 13.86
C ALA A 135 12.30 -22.18 13.63
N ALA A 136 11.64 -21.72 14.69
CA ALA A 136 10.29 -21.17 14.62
C ALA A 136 10.18 -19.93 13.74
N HIS A 137 11.14 -19.01 13.79
CA HIS A 137 11.15 -17.82 12.92
C HIS A 137 11.21 -18.19 11.43
N ARG A 138 12.00 -19.21 11.09
CA ARG A 138 12.12 -19.68 9.70
C ARG A 138 10.82 -20.32 9.23
N ALA A 139 10.25 -21.22 10.03
CA ALA A 139 8.95 -21.84 9.74
C ALA A 139 7.82 -20.80 9.65
N PHE A 140 7.83 -19.78 10.52
CA PHE A 140 6.83 -18.72 10.53
C PHE A 140 6.89 -17.93 9.22
N LYS A 141 8.10 -17.61 8.76
CA LYS A 141 8.30 -16.91 7.50
C LYS A 141 7.79 -17.74 6.32
N ASP A 142 8.11 -19.04 6.28
CA ASP A 142 7.62 -19.93 5.23
C ASP A 142 6.08 -20.03 5.24
N ILE A 143 5.42 -20.15 6.40
CA ILE A 143 3.95 -20.24 6.51
C ILE A 143 3.26 -18.91 6.19
N TYR A 144 3.88 -17.79 6.56
CA TYR A 144 3.29 -16.47 6.37
C TYR A 144 3.42 -15.97 4.93
N GLU A 145 4.43 -16.45 4.19
CA GLU A 145 4.66 -16.12 2.78
C GLU A 145 4.00 -17.12 1.79
N ASP A 146 3.40 -18.20 2.28
CA ASP A 146 2.61 -19.21 1.51
C ASP A 146 1.16 -18.75 1.23
#